data_AF-A0A7F8QBU0-F1
#
_entry.id   AF-A0A7F8QBU0-F1
#
_cell.length_a   1.000
_cell.length_b   1.000
_cell.length_c   1.000
_cell.angle_alpha   90.00
_cell.angle_beta   90.00
_cell.angle_gamma   90.00
#
_symmetry.space_group_name_H-M   'P 1'
#
loop_
_entity.id
_entity.type
_entity.pdbx_description
1 polymer ?
#
loop_
_entity_poly.entity_id
_entity_poly.type
_entity_poly.pdbx_seq_one_letter_code
_entity_poly.pdbx_strand_id
1 'polypeptide(L)'
;MFGRSRSWVGGGHGKSSRNIHSLDHLKYLYHVLTKNTTVTEQNRNLLVETIRSITEILIWGDQNDSSVFDFFLEKNMFVFFLNILRQKSGRYVCVQLLQTLNILFENISHETSLYYLLSNNYVNSIIVHKFDFSDEEIMAYYISFLKTLSLKLNNHTVHFFYNEHTNDFALYTEAIKFFNHPESMVRIAVRTITLNVYKVSLDNQAMLHYIRDKTAVPYFSNLVWFIGSHVIELDNCVQTDEEHRNRGKLSDLVAEHLDHLHYLNDILIINCEFLNDVLTDHLLNRLFLPLYVYSLENQDKGGERPKISLPVSLYLLSQ
;
A
#
# COMPACT_ATOMS: atom_id res chain seq x y z
N MET A 1 -10.25 -3.76 15.98
CA MET A 1 -9.72 -4.64 17.06
C MET A 1 -8.34 -5.11 16.64
N PHE A 2 -7.27 -4.44 17.10
CA PHE A 2 -5.89 -4.85 16.81
C PHE A 2 -5.22 -5.19 18.14
N GLY A 3 -4.86 -6.46 18.28
CA GLY A 3 -4.22 -6.99 19.49
C GLY A 3 -2.89 -6.31 19.74
N ARG A 4 -2.68 -5.91 20.99
CA ARG A 4 -1.42 -5.35 21.52
C ARG A 4 -0.24 -6.25 21.15
N SER A 5 0.80 -5.62 20.60
CA SER A 5 2.17 -6.12 20.56
C SER A 5 2.55 -6.74 21.90
N ARG A 6 2.86 -8.04 21.90
CA ARG A 6 3.47 -8.72 23.04
C ARG A 6 4.97 -8.53 22.93
N SER A 7 5.51 -7.77 23.88
CA SER A 7 6.93 -7.73 24.19
C SER A 7 7.44 -9.15 24.48
N TRP A 8 8.45 -9.58 23.75
CA TRP A 8 9.08 -10.89 23.92
C TRP A 8 10.50 -10.70 24.47
N VAL A 9 10.57 -10.50 25.78
CA VAL A 9 11.81 -10.65 26.56
C VAL A 9 11.43 -11.36 27.86
N GLY A 10 11.86 -12.61 28.02
CA GLY A 10 11.53 -13.40 29.22
C GLY A 10 12.05 -14.84 29.23
N GLY A 11 13.36 -15.00 29.36
CA GLY A 11 14.05 -15.97 30.24
C GLY A 11 13.78 -17.48 30.11
N GLY A 12 14.80 -18.21 29.62
CA GLY A 12 14.97 -19.65 29.84
C GLY A 12 16.44 -20.05 29.69
N HIS A 13 17.05 -20.51 30.78
CA HIS A 13 18.48 -20.87 30.91
C HIS A 13 18.88 -22.12 30.10
N GLY A 14 20.11 -22.11 29.57
CA GLY A 14 20.97 -23.30 29.60
C GLY A 14 21.16 -24.10 28.31
N LYS A 15 21.71 -23.49 27.26
CA LYS A 15 22.63 -24.11 26.28
C LYS A 15 23.37 -22.95 25.60
N SER A 16 24.70 -23.04 25.50
CA SER A 16 25.57 -21.99 24.95
C SER A 16 24.90 -21.27 23.77
N SER A 17 24.63 -19.98 23.91
CA SER A 17 24.06 -19.16 22.85
C SER A 17 25.06 -19.12 21.69
N ARG A 18 24.95 -20.09 20.76
CA ARG A 18 25.47 -19.89 19.41
C ARG A 18 24.86 -18.56 18.97
N ASN A 19 25.71 -17.59 18.72
CA ASN A 19 25.31 -16.20 18.53
C ASN A 19 24.27 -16.15 17.39
N ILE A 20 22.98 -16.08 17.76
CA ILE A 20 21.85 -16.26 16.84
C ILE A 20 21.92 -15.20 15.73
N HIS A 21 22.44 -14.03 16.09
CA HIS A 21 22.76 -12.94 15.18
C HIS A 21 24.27 -12.93 14.96
N SER A 22 24.72 -13.60 13.92
CA SER A 22 26.14 -13.62 13.52
C SER A 22 26.32 -13.90 12.03
N LEU A 23 27.41 -13.39 11.47
CA LEU A 23 27.81 -13.67 10.08
C LEU A 23 27.99 -15.17 9.82
N ASP A 24 28.53 -15.93 10.78
CA ASP A 24 28.71 -17.38 10.61
C ASP A 24 27.37 -18.12 10.59
N HIS A 25 26.37 -17.65 11.35
CA HIS A 25 25.02 -18.19 11.23
C HIS A 25 24.41 -17.85 9.87
N LEU A 26 24.60 -16.63 9.36
CA LEU A 26 24.14 -16.25 8.02
C LEU A 26 24.76 -17.12 6.92
N LYS A 27 26.06 -17.43 7.00
CA LYS A 27 26.74 -18.36 6.08
C LYS A 27 26.11 -19.75 6.11
N TYR A 28 25.76 -20.25 7.30
CA TYR A 28 25.04 -21.52 7.43
C TYR A 28 23.65 -21.46 6.76
N LEU A 29 22.88 -20.39 6.99
CA LEU A 29 21.55 -20.22 6.40
C LEU A 29 21.63 -20.09 4.86
N TYR A 30 22.66 -19.45 4.33
CA TYR A 30 22.97 -19.45 2.90
C TYR A 30 23.18 -20.87 2.35
N HIS A 31 23.91 -21.72 3.06
CA HIS A 31 24.07 -23.13 2.68
C HIS A 31 22.75 -23.91 2.72
N VAL A 32 21.83 -23.58 3.64
CA VAL A 32 20.49 -24.17 3.67
C VAL A 32 19.68 -23.76 2.44
N LEU A 33 19.67 -22.47 2.08
CA LEU A 33 18.95 -21.97 0.90
C LEU A 33 19.48 -22.56 -0.41
N THR A 34 20.80 -22.64 -0.56
CA THR A 34 21.44 -23.20 -1.77
C THR A 34 21.16 -24.70 -1.96
N LYS A 35 20.98 -25.45 -0.87
CA LYS A 35 20.58 -26.87 -0.94
C LYS A 35 19.08 -27.07 -1.19
N ASN A 36 18.26 -26.08 -0.88
CA ASN A 36 16.80 -26.16 -0.94
C ASN A 36 16.23 -25.09 -1.87
N THR A 37 16.69 -25.08 -3.13
CA THR A 37 16.26 -24.06 -4.10
C THR A 37 14.80 -24.23 -4.52
N THR A 38 14.29 -25.46 -4.52
CA THR A 38 12.90 -25.78 -4.87
C THR A 38 12.03 -26.01 -3.64
N VAL A 39 10.88 -25.33 -3.56
CA VAL A 39 9.93 -25.49 -2.45
C VAL A 39 9.12 -26.77 -2.62
N THR A 40 9.05 -27.54 -1.55
CA THR A 40 8.29 -28.79 -1.43
C THR A 40 7.54 -28.81 -0.10
N GLU A 41 6.53 -29.66 0.03
CA GLU A 41 5.81 -29.83 1.31
C GLU A 41 6.73 -30.22 2.47
N GLN A 42 7.84 -30.92 2.20
CA GLN A 42 8.77 -31.37 3.23
C GLN A 42 9.71 -30.27 3.72
N ASN A 43 10.08 -29.32 2.86
CA ASN A 43 11.05 -28.27 3.21
C ASN A 43 10.45 -26.87 3.40
N ARG A 44 9.15 -26.66 3.12
CA ARG A 44 8.53 -25.32 3.20
C ARG A 44 8.69 -24.65 4.57
N ASN A 45 8.54 -25.40 5.66
CA ASN A 45 8.71 -24.87 7.01
C ASN A 45 10.17 -24.48 7.28
N LEU A 46 11.12 -25.31 6.84
CA LEU A 46 12.55 -25.02 6.95
C LEU A 46 12.90 -23.73 6.18
N LEU A 47 12.40 -23.57 4.95
CA LEU A 47 12.67 -22.40 4.13
C LEU A 47 12.09 -21.12 4.73
N VAL A 48 10.85 -21.16 5.21
CA VAL A 48 10.21 -20.03 5.90
C VAL A 48 11.02 -19.61 7.13
N GLU A 49 11.39 -20.56 8.00
CA GLU A 49 12.19 -20.25 9.19
C GLU A 49 13.59 -19.74 8.82
N THR A 50 14.20 -20.28 7.77
CA THR A 50 15.51 -19.83 7.27
C THR A 50 15.43 -18.36 6.82
N ILE A 51 14.39 -17.99 6.07
CA ILE A 51 14.17 -16.62 5.59
C ILE A 51 13.89 -15.66 6.75
N ARG A 52 13.08 -16.08 7.72
CA ARG A 52 12.81 -15.31 8.94
C ARG A 52 14.11 -15.05 9.72
N SER A 53 14.92 -16.09 9.95
CA SER A 53 16.21 -15.95 10.65
C SER A 53 17.20 -15.08 9.88
N ILE A 54 17.27 -15.17 8.55
CA ILE A 54 18.10 -14.25 7.75
C ILE A 54 17.65 -12.81 7.97
N THR A 55 16.35 -12.55 7.97
CA THR A 55 15.79 -11.21 8.17
C THR A 55 16.11 -10.65 9.55
N GLU A 56 16.01 -11.46 10.59
CA GLU A 56 16.41 -11.07 11.95
C GLU A 56 17.90 -10.73 12.03
N ILE A 57 18.75 -11.52 11.37
CA ILE A 57 20.19 -11.23 11.27
C ILE A 57 20.45 -9.94 10.49
N LEU A 58 19.71 -9.67 9.40
CA LEU A 58 19.84 -8.43 8.64
C LEU A 58 19.45 -7.21 9.47
N ILE A 59 18.31 -7.26 10.18
CA ILE A 59 17.87 -6.14 11.03
C ILE A 59 18.90 -5.89 12.14
N TRP A 60 19.43 -6.94 12.75
CA TRP A 60 20.48 -6.80 13.75
C TRP A 60 21.79 -6.26 13.14
N GLY A 61 22.20 -6.82 12.00
CA GLY A 61 23.43 -6.45 11.29
C GLY A 61 23.41 -5.01 10.80
N ASP A 62 22.25 -4.49 10.41
CA ASP A 62 22.05 -3.09 10.02
C ASP A 62 22.63 -2.13 11.07
N GLN A 63 22.36 -2.42 12.35
CA GLN A 63 22.71 -1.55 13.47
C GLN A 63 24.03 -1.92 14.15
N ASN A 64 24.52 -3.15 13.99
CA ASN A 64 25.60 -3.70 14.83
C ASN A 64 26.82 -4.21 14.04
N ASP A 65 26.66 -4.67 12.81
CA ASP A 65 27.74 -5.34 12.05
C ASP A 65 27.49 -5.28 10.53
N SER A 66 28.17 -4.35 9.86
CA SER A 66 28.03 -4.15 8.41
C SER A 66 28.50 -5.36 7.58
N SER A 67 29.38 -6.22 8.13
CA SER A 67 29.88 -7.40 7.41
C SER A 67 28.76 -8.41 7.08
N VAL A 68 27.66 -8.36 7.83
CA VAL A 68 26.44 -9.14 7.55
C VAL A 68 25.84 -8.73 6.21
N PHE A 69 25.70 -7.43 5.95
CA PHE A 69 25.18 -6.91 4.69
C PHE A 69 26.14 -7.17 3.54
N ASP A 70 27.44 -6.97 3.75
CA ASP A 70 28.46 -7.23 2.73
C ASP A 70 28.36 -8.67 2.22
N PHE A 71 28.26 -9.65 3.14
CA PHE A 71 28.09 -11.05 2.78
C PHE A 71 26.75 -11.33 2.08
N PHE A 72 25.65 -10.77 2.60
CA PHE A 72 24.32 -10.93 2.01
C PHE A 72 24.27 -10.48 0.55
N LEU A 73 24.94 -9.35 0.26
CA LEU A 73 25.05 -8.78 -1.09
C LEU A 73 26.01 -9.57 -1.96
N GLU A 74 27.20 -9.92 -1.46
CA GLU A 74 28.19 -10.72 -2.21
C GLU A 74 27.59 -12.05 -2.69
N LYS A 75 26.74 -12.67 -1.87
CA LYS A 75 26.07 -13.93 -2.19
C LYS A 75 24.72 -13.78 -2.89
N ASN A 76 24.29 -12.55 -3.21
CA ASN A 76 23.00 -12.23 -3.82
C ASN A 76 21.82 -12.90 -3.11
N MET A 77 21.85 -12.96 -1.77
CA MET A 77 20.92 -13.78 -1.00
C MET A 77 19.45 -13.35 -1.14
N PHE A 78 19.18 -12.09 -1.48
CA PHE A 78 17.83 -11.59 -1.71
C PHE A 78 17.13 -12.30 -2.90
N VAL A 79 17.89 -12.81 -3.88
CA VAL A 79 17.31 -13.52 -5.03
C VAL A 79 16.57 -14.79 -4.61
N PHE A 80 16.97 -15.43 -3.51
CA PHE A 80 16.29 -16.62 -3.00
C PHE A 80 14.87 -16.31 -2.54
N PHE A 81 14.64 -15.12 -1.95
CA PHE A 81 13.31 -14.70 -1.51
C PHE A 81 12.37 -14.59 -2.72
N LEU A 82 12.85 -13.95 -3.79
CA LEU A 82 12.11 -13.81 -5.05
C LEU A 82 11.88 -15.17 -5.73
N ASN A 83 12.90 -16.03 -5.77
CA ASN A 83 12.80 -17.34 -6.40
C ASN A 83 11.80 -18.25 -5.66
N ILE A 84 11.80 -18.23 -4.34
CA ILE A 84 10.83 -18.99 -3.52
C ILE A 84 9.42 -18.45 -3.79
N LEU A 85 9.23 -17.13 -3.80
CA LEU A 85 7.94 -16.51 -4.10
C LEU A 85 7.37 -16.92 -5.47
N ARG A 86 8.23 -17.01 -6.49
CA ARG A 86 7.84 -17.36 -7.87
C ARG A 86 7.41 -18.81 -8.07
N GLN A 87 7.73 -19.71 -7.16
CA GLN A 87 7.54 -21.16 -7.34
C GLN A 87 6.12 -21.68 -7.08
N LYS A 88 5.11 -20.80 -6.93
CA LYS A 88 3.74 -21.19 -6.55
C LYS A 88 3.74 -22.09 -5.32
N SER A 89 4.53 -21.73 -4.32
CA SER A 89 4.82 -22.49 -3.09
C SER A 89 3.65 -22.60 -2.09
N GLY A 90 2.42 -22.33 -2.52
CA GLY A 90 1.22 -22.29 -1.69
C GLY A 90 1.09 -21.02 -0.84
N ARG A 91 -0.12 -20.82 -0.30
CA ARG A 91 -0.50 -19.66 0.54
C ARG A 91 0.46 -19.42 1.69
N TYR A 92 0.77 -20.47 2.47
CA TYR A 92 1.59 -20.36 3.68
C TYR A 92 2.95 -19.70 3.42
N VAL A 93 3.69 -20.17 2.41
CA VAL A 93 5.03 -19.64 2.10
C VAL A 93 4.94 -18.20 1.60
N CYS A 94 3.93 -17.89 0.77
CA CYS A 94 3.71 -16.55 0.24
C CYS A 94 3.42 -15.53 1.36
N VAL A 95 2.50 -15.86 2.26
CA VAL A 95 2.14 -15.03 3.41
C VAL A 95 3.37 -14.76 4.29
N GLN A 96 4.12 -15.82 4.63
CA GLN A 96 5.29 -15.69 5.50
C GLN A 96 6.42 -14.88 4.85
N LEU A 97 6.60 -15.00 3.54
CA LEU A 97 7.54 -14.17 2.79
C LEU A 97 7.16 -12.69 2.82
N LEU A 98 5.91 -12.36 2.52
CA LEU A 98 5.43 -10.97 2.56
C LEU A 98 5.55 -10.38 3.97
N GLN A 99 5.15 -11.14 4.99
CA GLN A 99 5.29 -10.73 6.38
C GLN A 99 6.76 -10.47 6.75
N THR A 100 7.65 -11.36 6.34
CA THR A 100 9.09 -11.23 6.62
C THR A 100 9.68 -10.00 5.92
N LEU A 101 9.31 -9.75 4.66
CA LEU A 101 9.73 -8.55 3.93
C LEU A 101 9.19 -7.26 4.56
N ASN A 102 7.95 -7.27 5.06
CA ASN A 102 7.39 -6.12 5.80
C ASN A 102 8.24 -5.79 7.02
N ILE A 103 8.54 -6.80 7.84
CA ILE A 103 9.35 -6.65 9.04
C ILE A 103 10.76 -6.13 8.69
N LEU A 104 11.36 -6.65 7.61
CA LEU A 104 12.66 -6.17 7.13
C LEU A 104 12.62 -4.68 6.84
N PHE A 105 11.75 -4.24 5.91
CA PHE A 105 11.73 -2.84 5.48
C PHE A 105 11.22 -1.89 6.55
N GLU A 106 10.37 -2.34 7.47
CA GLU A 106 9.94 -1.51 8.60
C GLU A 106 11.13 -1.18 9.54
N ASN A 107 12.01 -2.15 9.79
CA ASN A 107 13.05 -2.06 10.82
C ASN A 107 14.44 -1.66 10.30
N ILE A 108 14.70 -1.71 8.98
CA ILE A 108 15.95 -1.14 8.43
C ILE A 108 15.99 0.36 8.66
N SER A 109 17.07 0.79 9.30
CA SER A 109 17.27 2.13 9.82
C SER A 109 18.36 2.88 9.05
N HIS A 110 19.43 2.20 8.64
CA HIS A 110 20.50 2.86 7.90
C HIS A 110 20.19 3.01 6.41
N GLU A 111 20.43 4.22 5.89
CA GLU A 111 20.17 4.59 4.50
C GLU A 111 20.97 3.73 3.51
N THR A 112 22.25 3.46 3.81
CA THR A 112 23.11 2.61 2.99
C THR A 112 22.53 1.20 2.81
N SER A 113 22.05 0.58 3.90
CA SER A 113 21.44 -0.75 3.86
C SER A 113 20.12 -0.74 3.08
N LEU A 114 19.31 0.30 3.26
CA LEU A 114 18.09 0.50 2.48
C LEU A 114 18.41 0.59 0.99
N TYR A 115 19.40 1.40 0.61
CA TYR A 115 19.81 1.57 -0.79
C TYR A 115 20.27 0.25 -1.38
N TYR A 116 21.05 -0.54 -0.65
CA TYR A 116 21.48 -1.85 -1.12
C TYR A 116 20.33 -2.82 -1.37
N LEU A 117 19.33 -2.85 -0.48
CA LEU A 117 18.15 -3.69 -0.67
C LEU A 117 17.32 -3.26 -1.89
N LEU A 118 17.24 -1.96 -2.16
CA LEU A 118 16.46 -1.41 -3.28
C LEU A 118 17.19 -1.48 -4.63
N SER A 119 18.52 -1.40 -4.65
CA SER A 119 19.34 -1.19 -5.87
C SER A 119 19.25 -2.31 -6.91
N ASN A 120 19.01 -3.56 -6.50
CA ASN A 120 19.01 -4.71 -7.41
C ASN A 120 17.65 -5.00 -8.07
N ASN A 121 16.67 -4.10 -7.95
CA ASN A 121 15.35 -4.21 -8.57
C ASN A 121 14.52 -5.44 -8.14
N TYR A 122 14.99 -6.23 -7.16
CA TYR A 122 14.25 -7.36 -6.62
C TYR A 122 12.96 -6.92 -5.92
N VAL A 123 12.98 -5.76 -5.27
CA VAL A 123 11.80 -5.18 -4.61
C VAL A 123 10.72 -4.86 -5.64
N ASN A 124 11.05 -4.18 -6.74
CA ASN A 124 10.08 -3.95 -7.82
C ASN A 124 9.58 -5.27 -8.43
N SER A 125 10.44 -6.28 -8.54
CA SER A 125 10.03 -7.63 -9.00
C SER A 125 9.02 -8.29 -8.06
N ILE A 126 9.08 -8.01 -6.76
CA ILE A 126 8.10 -8.46 -5.77
C ILE A 126 6.81 -7.63 -5.87
N ILE A 127 6.93 -6.30 -6.02
CA ILE A 127 5.78 -5.39 -6.18
C ILE A 127 4.90 -5.81 -7.35
N VAL A 128 5.49 -6.08 -8.52
CA VAL A 128 4.75 -6.44 -9.74
C VAL A 128 4.38 -7.93 -9.82
N HIS A 129 4.75 -8.73 -8.82
CA HIS A 129 4.44 -10.15 -8.78
C HIS A 129 2.92 -10.38 -8.79
N LYS A 130 2.48 -11.43 -9.48
CA LYS A 130 1.05 -11.77 -9.63
C LYS A 130 0.58 -12.63 -8.47
N PHE A 131 0.28 -11.97 -7.35
CA PHE A 131 -0.33 -12.59 -6.18
C PHE A 131 -1.79 -12.97 -6.47
N ASP A 132 -2.29 -13.96 -5.71
CA ASP A 132 -3.71 -14.30 -5.68
C ASP A 132 -4.43 -13.40 -4.67
N PHE A 133 -4.98 -12.29 -5.16
CA PHE A 133 -5.71 -11.32 -4.34
C PHE A 133 -7.15 -11.77 -4.00
N SER A 134 -7.58 -12.96 -4.41
CA SER A 134 -8.80 -13.56 -3.85
C SER A 134 -8.60 -14.01 -2.41
N ASP A 135 -7.34 -14.16 -1.96
CA ASP A 135 -6.98 -14.40 -0.58
C ASP A 135 -6.78 -13.07 0.16
N GLU A 136 -7.72 -12.72 1.05
CA GLU A 136 -7.72 -11.50 1.85
C GLU A 136 -6.44 -11.34 2.70
N GLU A 137 -5.86 -12.44 3.17
CA GLU A 137 -4.64 -12.40 3.97
C GLU A 137 -3.44 -11.99 3.10
N ILE A 138 -3.32 -12.56 1.90
CA ILE A 138 -2.27 -12.17 0.94
C ILE A 138 -2.43 -10.71 0.55
N MET A 139 -3.66 -10.26 0.26
CA MET A 139 -3.95 -8.85 -0.02
C MET A 139 -3.50 -7.94 1.12
N ALA A 140 -3.86 -8.27 2.37
CA ALA A 140 -3.53 -7.46 3.53
C ALA A 140 -2.02 -7.32 3.73
N TYR A 141 -1.26 -8.42 3.63
CA TYR A 141 0.20 -8.35 3.75
C TYR A 141 0.85 -7.62 2.56
N TYR A 142 0.32 -7.80 1.35
CA TYR A 142 0.82 -7.11 0.16
C TYR A 142 0.58 -5.59 0.22
N ILE A 143 -0.62 -5.13 0.57
CA ILE A 143 -0.86 -3.69 0.67
C ILE A 143 -0.07 -3.07 1.83
N SER A 144 0.11 -3.81 2.93
CA SER A 144 1.01 -3.41 4.01
C SER A 144 2.45 -3.29 3.52
N PHE A 145 2.92 -4.18 2.64
CA PHE A 145 4.24 -4.09 2.04
C PHE A 145 4.43 -2.82 1.22
N LEU A 146 3.48 -2.54 0.32
CA LEU A 146 3.52 -1.30 -0.48
C LEU A 146 3.49 -0.07 0.42
N LYS A 147 2.66 -0.07 1.47
CA LYS A 147 2.60 1.01 2.45
C LYS A 147 3.95 1.19 3.16
N THR A 148 4.55 0.12 3.66
CA THR A 148 5.88 0.17 4.33
C THR A 148 6.95 0.73 3.40
N LEU A 149 6.97 0.32 2.14
CA LEU A 149 7.90 0.88 1.14
C LEU A 149 7.63 2.36 0.89
N SER A 150 6.36 2.77 0.80
CA SER A 150 5.99 4.18 0.58
C SER A 150 6.47 5.10 1.71
N LEU A 151 6.57 4.59 2.94
CA LEU A 151 7.09 5.34 4.08
C LEU A 151 8.61 5.51 4.05
N LYS A 152 9.31 4.78 3.19
CA LYS A 152 10.76 4.92 2.94
C LYS A 152 11.07 5.81 1.73
N LEU A 153 10.05 6.40 1.09
CA LEU A 153 10.24 7.32 -0.03
C LEU A 153 10.82 8.65 0.44
N ASN A 154 11.85 9.10 -0.27
CA ASN A 154 12.42 10.44 -0.22
C ASN A 154 12.98 10.80 -1.61
N ASN A 155 13.50 12.01 -1.78
CA ASN A 155 13.98 12.52 -3.06
C ASN A 155 15.08 11.64 -3.71
N HIS A 156 15.74 10.77 -2.94
CA HIS A 156 16.75 9.83 -3.43
C HIS A 156 16.17 8.43 -3.68
N THR A 157 15.44 7.87 -2.70
CA THR A 157 14.95 6.48 -2.77
C THR A 157 13.84 6.29 -3.80
N VAL A 158 13.10 7.34 -4.14
CA VAL A 158 12.02 7.26 -5.12
C VAL A 158 12.50 6.80 -6.50
N HIS A 159 13.75 7.10 -6.86
CA HIS A 159 14.37 6.68 -8.11
C HIS A 159 14.61 5.17 -8.20
N PHE A 160 14.56 4.44 -7.07
CA PHE A 160 14.57 2.96 -7.11
C PHE A 160 13.22 2.39 -7.57
N PHE A 161 12.13 3.15 -7.47
CA PHE A 161 10.79 2.71 -7.83
C PHE A 161 10.28 3.31 -9.15
N TYR A 162 10.77 4.50 -9.49
CA TYR A 162 10.43 5.19 -10.73
C TYR A 162 11.58 5.12 -11.75
N ASN A 163 11.30 4.56 -12.92
CA ASN A 163 12.20 4.53 -14.05
C ASN A 163 11.72 5.51 -15.13
N GLU A 164 12.46 6.60 -15.29
CA GLU A 164 12.16 7.66 -16.26
C GLU A 164 12.26 7.19 -17.72
N HIS A 165 13.20 6.28 -18.02
CA HIS A 165 13.40 5.79 -19.39
C HIS A 165 12.24 4.92 -19.88
N THR A 166 11.68 4.10 -18.99
CA THR A 166 10.55 3.22 -19.32
C THR A 166 9.20 3.84 -18.97
N ASN A 167 9.18 5.01 -18.31
CA ASN A 167 8.00 5.59 -17.69
C ASN A 167 7.24 4.55 -16.86
N ASP A 168 7.95 3.91 -15.93
CA ASP A 168 7.37 2.90 -15.05
C ASP A 168 7.55 3.30 -13.58
N PHE A 169 6.50 3.16 -12.78
CA PHE A 169 6.53 3.47 -11.36
C PHE A 169 5.82 2.36 -10.57
N ALA A 170 6.49 1.20 -10.46
CA ALA A 170 5.91 -0.03 -9.94
C ALA A 170 5.12 0.16 -8.62
N LEU A 171 5.73 0.82 -7.63
CA LEU A 171 5.10 1.05 -6.32
C LEU A 171 3.77 1.80 -6.43
N TYR A 172 3.74 2.87 -7.22
CA TYR A 172 2.56 3.71 -7.36
C TYR A 172 1.49 3.05 -8.24
N THR A 173 1.88 2.52 -9.40
CA THR A 173 0.94 1.91 -10.35
C THR A 173 0.29 0.65 -9.83
N GLU A 174 1.01 -0.18 -9.07
CA GLU A 174 0.40 -1.35 -8.45
C GLU A 174 -0.54 -0.96 -7.30
N ALA A 175 -0.18 0.05 -6.48
CA ALA A 175 -1.02 0.48 -5.36
C ALA A 175 -2.37 1.06 -5.81
N ILE A 176 -2.40 1.94 -6.82
CA ILE A 176 -3.63 2.63 -7.24
C ILE A 176 -4.70 1.69 -7.83
N LYS A 177 -4.36 0.45 -8.18
CA LYS A 177 -5.34 -0.56 -8.63
C LYS A 177 -6.36 -0.90 -7.55
N PHE A 178 -6.01 -0.69 -6.27
CA PHE A 178 -6.82 -1.04 -5.11
C PHE A 178 -7.54 0.18 -4.49
N PHE A 179 -7.59 1.31 -5.20
CA PHE A 179 -8.20 2.55 -4.67
C PHE A 179 -9.66 2.40 -4.23
N ASN A 180 -10.39 1.50 -4.90
CA ASN A 180 -11.78 1.17 -4.64
C ASN A 180 -11.94 -0.29 -4.14
N HIS A 181 -11.03 -0.74 -3.28
CA HIS A 181 -11.15 -2.05 -2.64
C HIS A 181 -12.31 -2.05 -1.63
N PRO A 182 -13.08 -3.14 -1.45
CA PRO A 182 -14.20 -3.21 -0.50
C PRO A 182 -13.78 -2.97 0.96
N GLU A 183 -12.59 -3.43 1.35
CA GLU A 183 -12.05 -3.18 2.69
C GLU A 183 -11.50 -1.75 2.84
N SER A 184 -12.00 -1.03 3.86
CA SER A 184 -11.58 0.35 4.15
C SER A 184 -10.09 0.46 4.48
N MET A 185 -9.53 -0.51 5.20
CA MET A 185 -8.11 -0.52 5.56
C MET A 185 -7.20 -0.56 4.32
N VAL A 186 -7.60 -1.29 3.27
CA VAL A 186 -6.87 -1.31 1.99
C VAL A 186 -6.97 0.07 1.32
N ARG A 187 -8.16 0.68 1.26
CA ARG A 187 -8.33 2.04 0.72
C ARG A 187 -7.46 3.07 1.48
N ILE A 188 -7.44 3.01 2.81
CA ILE A 188 -6.62 3.89 3.66
C ILE A 188 -5.12 3.71 3.35
N ALA A 189 -4.66 2.47 3.17
CA ALA A 189 -3.27 2.20 2.80
C ALA A 189 -2.93 2.77 1.41
N VAL A 190 -3.80 2.57 0.40
CA VAL A 190 -3.63 3.15 -0.93
C VAL A 190 -3.55 4.67 -0.85
N ARG A 191 -4.46 5.32 -0.12
CA ARG A 191 -4.45 6.77 0.11
C ARG A 191 -3.12 7.22 0.71
N THR A 192 -2.65 6.55 1.75
CA THR A 192 -1.33 6.83 2.35
C THR A 192 -0.20 6.74 1.33
N ILE A 193 -0.17 5.66 0.52
CA ILE A 193 0.85 5.45 -0.51
C ILE A 193 0.81 6.58 -1.54
N THR A 194 -0.37 6.93 -2.05
CA THR A 194 -0.51 8.02 -3.04
C THR A 194 -0.07 9.36 -2.49
N LEU A 195 -0.40 9.70 -1.24
CA LEU A 195 0.03 10.96 -0.61
C LEU A 195 1.54 11.01 -0.45
N ASN A 196 2.19 9.91 -0.04
CA ASN A 196 3.65 9.83 0.06
C ASN A 196 4.31 10.01 -1.32
N VAL A 197 3.76 9.38 -2.36
CA VAL A 197 4.22 9.54 -3.75
C VAL A 197 4.08 10.99 -4.22
N TYR A 198 2.92 11.61 -4.02
CA TYR A 198 2.68 13.00 -4.43
C TYR A 198 3.62 13.97 -3.72
N LYS A 199 3.87 13.79 -2.41
CA LYS A 199 4.80 14.62 -1.64
C LYS A 199 6.22 14.55 -2.18
N VAL A 200 6.75 13.36 -2.43
CA VAL A 200 8.13 13.20 -2.95
C VAL A 200 8.26 13.61 -4.42
N SER A 201 7.15 13.64 -5.16
CA SER A 201 7.15 14.03 -6.57
C SER A 201 7.34 15.53 -6.78
N LEU A 202 7.05 16.38 -5.79
CA LEU A 202 7.07 17.85 -5.94
C LEU A 202 8.39 18.39 -6.53
N ASP A 203 9.51 17.81 -6.11
CA ASP A 203 10.84 18.22 -6.56
C ASP A 203 11.33 17.45 -7.80
N ASN A 204 10.50 16.56 -8.37
CA ASN A 204 10.86 15.69 -9.49
C ASN A 204 9.91 15.89 -10.69
N GLN A 205 10.32 16.74 -11.63
CA GLN A 205 9.51 17.10 -12.80
C GLN A 205 9.15 15.91 -13.69
N ALA A 206 10.08 14.98 -13.93
CA ALA A 206 9.82 13.79 -14.75
C ALA A 206 8.71 12.94 -14.13
N MET A 207 8.74 12.77 -12.80
CA MET A 207 7.72 12.03 -12.05
C MET A 207 6.37 12.73 -12.05
N LEU A 208 6.34 14.06 -11.89
CA LEU A 208 5.10 14.84 -11.99
C LEU A 208 4.47 14.71 -13.38
N HIS A 209 5.28 14.81 -14.44
CA HIS A 209 4.82 14.58 -15.81
C HIS A 209 4.26 13.17 -16.00
N TYR A 210 4.95 12.16 -15.45
CA TYR A 210 4.46 10.78 -15.47
C TYR A 210 3.11 10.64 -14.77
N ILE A 211 3.00 11.10 -13.52
CA ILE A 211 1.76 11.03 -12.73
C ILE A 211 0.64 11.75 -13.47
N ARG A 212 0.91 12.95 -13.98
CA ARG A 212 -0.03 13.73 -14.77
C ARG A 212 -0.57 12.97 -15.97
N ASP A 213 0.33 12.59 -16.87
CA ASP A 213 -0.05 12.18 -18.22
C ASP A 213 -0.53 10.73 -18.24
N LYS A 214 -0.13 9.91 -17.25
CA LYS A 214 -0.41 8.46 -17.25
C LYS A 214 -1.45 8.03 -16.22
N THR A 215 -1.57 8.69 -15.07
CA THR A 215 -2.34 8.11 -13.95
C THR A 215 -3.34 9.06 -13.32
N ALA A 216 -3.02 10.34 -13.10
CA ALA A 216 -3.81 11.27 -12.30
C ALA A 216 -5.21 11.48 -12.88
N VAL A 217 -5.31 11.70 -14.20
CA VAL A 217 -6.60 11.91 -14.89
C VAL A 217 -7.53 10.69 -14.71
N PRO A 218 -7.17 9.46 -15.12
CA PRO A 218 -8.07 8.31 -14.93
C PRO A 218 -8.29 7.98 -13.45
N TYR A 219 -7.27 8.15 -12.59
CA TYR A 219 -7.39 7.89 -11.15
C TYR A 219 -8.40 8.83 -10.49
N PHE A 220 -8.25 10.15 -10.65
CA PHE A 220 -9.16 11.14 -10.06
C PHE A 220 -10.55 11.07 -10.69
N SER A 221 -10.66 10.83 -11.99
CA SER A 221 -11.95 10.56 -12.65
C SER A 221 -12.70 9.42 -11.95
N ASN A 222 -12.04 8.29 -11.71
CA ASN A 222 -12.65 7.13 -11.07
C ASN A 222 -12.94 7.36 -9.58
N LEU A 223 -12.04 8.07 -8.88
CA LEU A 223 -12.25 8.46 -7.47
C LEU A 223 -13.49 9.33 -7.32
N VAL A 224 -13.61 10.38 -8.12
CA VAL A 224 -14.75 11.31 -8.09
C VAL A 224 -16.05 10.60 -8.47
N TRP A 225 -16.02 9.71 -9.47
CA TRP A 225 -17.17 8.88 -9.83
C TRP A 225 -17.61 7.95 -8.68
N PHE A 226 -16.64 7.33 -7.99
CA PHE A 226 -16.92 6.50 -6.83
C PHE A 226 -17.57 7.31 -5.70
N ILE A 227 -17.04 8.50 -5.39
CA ILE A 227 -17.63 9.41 -4.39
C ILE A 227 -19.08 9.78 -4.78
N GLY A 228 -19.34 10.06 -6.05
CA GLY A 228 -20.69 10.33 -6.54
C GLY A 228 -21.65 9.15 -6.33
N SER A 229 -21.18 7.94 -6.62
CA SER A 229 -21.96 6.71 -6.39
C SER A 229 -22.24 6.47 -4.90
N HIS A 230 -21.25 6.70 -4.04
CA HIS A 230 -21.38 6.61 -2.59
C HIS A 230 -22.40 7.61 -2.03
N VAL A 231 -22.40 8.83 -2.56
CA VAL A 231 -23.37 9.87 -2.18
C VAL A 231 -24.79 9.51 -2.59
N ILE A 232 -24.99 8.87 -3.75
CA ILE A 232 -26.31 8.37 -4.15
C ILE A 232 -26.78 7.26 -3.20
N GLU A 233 -25.89 6.36 -2.76
CA GLU A 233 -26.24 5.35 -1.75
C GLU A 233 -26.61 6.00 -0.41
N LEU A 234 -25.86 7.01 0.01
CA LEU A 234 -26.16 7.80 1.21
C LEU A 234 -27.56 8.44 1.11
N ASP A 235 -27.88 9.04 -0.02
CA ASP A 235 -29.21 9.64 -0.25
C ASP A 235 -30.32 8.60 -0.20
N ASN A 236 -30.16 7.46 -0.86
CA ASN A 236 -31.12 6.35 -0.81
C ASN A 236 -31.33 5.86 0.62
N CYS A 237 -30.27 5.79 1.42
CA CYS A 237 -30.33 5.39 2.83
C CYS A 237 -31.17 6.37 3.66
N VAL A 238 -31.04 7.68 3.39
CA VAL A 238 -31.84 8.74 4.04
C VAL A 238 -33.30 8.70 3.59
N GLN A 239 -33.56 8.54 2.29
CA GLN A 239 -34.93 8.54 1.75
C GLN A 239 -35.75 7.32 2.17
N THR A 240 -35.10 6.18 2.42
CA THR A 240 -35.76 4.92 2.80
C THR A 240 -35.76 4.65 4.30
N ASP A 241 -35.29 5.60 5.13
CA ASP A 241 -35.25 5.47 6.58
C ASP A 241 -36.66 5.62 7.18
N GLU A 242 -37.36 4.50 7.35
CA GLU A 242 -38.57 4.42 8.16
C GLU A 242 -38.20 4.10 9.62
N GLU A 243 -38.68 4.91 10.57
CA GLU A 243 -38.50 4.71 12.02
C GLU A 243 -37.03 4.63 12.49
N HIS A 244 -36.09 5.31 11.81
CA HIS A 244 -34.65 5.32 12.18
C HIS A 244 -33.95 3.97 12.17
N ARG A 245 -34.49 3.00 11.42
CA ARG A 245 -33.92 1.66 11.29
C ARG A 245 -32.57 1.67 10.57
N ASN A 246 -32.32 2.67 9.72
CA ASN A 246 -31.09 2.78 8.93
C ASN A 246 -29.97 3.55 9.65
N ARG A 247 -30.17 4.00 10.89
CA ARG A 247 -29.22 4.88 11.60
C ARG A 247 -27.78 4.36 11.64
N GLY A 248 -27.59 3.06 11.85
CA GLY A 248 -26.26 2.43 11.83
C GLY A 248 -25.60 2.53 10.47
N LYS A 249 -26.30 2.07 9.41
CA LYS A 249 -25.82 2.13 8.02
C LYS A 249 -25.53 3.58 7.60
N LEU A 250 -26.41 4.52 7.93
CA LEU A 250 -26.21 5.93 7.62
C LEU A 250 -24.96 6.49 8.29
N SER A 251 -24.70 6.13 9.56
CA SER A 251 -23.49 6.52 10.27
C SER A 251 -22.22 6.02 9.56
N ASP A 252 -22.23 4.78 9.08
CA ASP A 252 -21.10 4.20 8.35
C ASP A 252 -20.88 4.89 7.00
N LEU A 253 -21.96 5.16 6.24
CA LEU A 253 -21.89 5.89 4.97
C LEU A 253 -21.37 7.32 5.14
N VAL A 254 -21.80 8.03 6.19
CA VAL A 254 -21.31 9.38 6.50
C VAL A 254 -19.84 9.34 6.89
N ALA A 255 -19.41 8.39 7.73
CA ALA A 255 -18.01 8.24 8.10
C ALA A 255 -17.12 7.99 6.87
N GLU A 256 -17.55 7.11 5.96
CA GLU A 256 -16.83 6.86 4.71
C GLU A 256 -16.80 8.10 3.79
N HIS A 257 -17.89 8.87 3.73
CA HIS A 257 -17.92 10.12 2.98
C HIS A 257 -16.90 11.14 3.54
N LEU A 258 -16.84 11.29 4.86
CA LEU A 258 -15.85 12.17 5.51
C LEU A 258 -14.42 11.71 5.24
N ASP A 259 -14.17 10.40 5.25
CA ASP A 259 -12.86 9.84 4.88
C ASP A 259 -12.46 10.19 3.43
N HIS A 260 -13.42 10.29 2.50
CA HIS A 260 -13.17 10.77 1.14
C HIS A 260 -12.79 12.25 1.12
N LEU A 261 -13.54 13.09 1.83
CA LEU A 261 -13.27 14.53 1.88
C LEU A 261 -11.90 14.81 2.51
N HIS A 262 -11.55 14.12 3.59
CA HIS A 262 -10.23 14.22 4.21
C HIS A 262 -9.12 13.86 3.22
N TYR A 263 -9.29 12.79 2.46
CA TYR A 263 -8.30 12.40 1.45
C TYR A 263 -8.16 13.41 0.31
N LEU A 264 -9.28 13.94 -0.20
CA LEU A 264 -9.26 14.99 -1.23
C LEU A 264 -8.55 16.25 -0.71
N ASN A 265 -8.87 16.66 0.52
CA ASN A 265 -8.23 17.78 1.19
C ASN A 265 -6.73 17.53 1.39
N ASP A 266 -6.32 16.33 1.81
CA ASP A 266 -4.91 15.97 1.96
C ASP A 266 -4.15 16.07 0.63
N ILE A 267 -4.78 15.72 -0.50
CA ILE A 267 -4.18 15.93 -1.83
C ILE A 267 -4.02 17.43 -2.10
N LEU A 268 -5.07 18.23 -1.88
CA LEU A 268 -5.04 19.66 -2.16
C LEU A 268 -3.98 20.40 -1.33
N ILE A 269 -3.81 20.02 -0.06
CA ILE A 269 -2.83 20.59 0.88
C ILE A 269 -1.38 20.29 0.50
N ILE A 270 -1.12 19.25 -0.32
CA ILE A 270 0.23 19.02 -0.87
C ILE A 270 0.68 20.23 -1.71
N ASN A 271 -0.26 21.06 -2.19
CA ASN A 271 0.00 22.26 -2.99
C ASN A 271 0.78 21.94 -4.29
N CYS A 272 0.50 20.79 -4.89
CA CYS A 272 0.91 20.50 -6.24
C CYS A 272 -0.11 21.10 -7.20
N GLU A 273 0.20 22.26 -7.79
CA GLU A 273 -0.69 23.02 -8.69
C GLU A 273 -1.37 22.12 -9.72
N PHE A 274 -0.58 21.29 -10.40
CA PHE A 274 -1.08 20.37 -11.40
C PHE A 274 -2.09 19.34 -10.85
N LEU A 275 -1.79 18.69 -9.71
CA LEU A 275 -2.72 17.70 -9.13
C LEU A 275 -4.01 18.40 -8.70
N ASN A 276 -3.90 19.62 -8.16
CA ASN A 276 -5.02 20.42 -7.73
C ASN A 276 -5.90 20.83 -8.91
N ASP A 277 -5.32 21.18 -10.06
CA ASP A 277 -6.06 21.54 -11.26
C ASP A 277 -6.89 20.37 -11.77
N VAL A 278 -6.28 19.18 -11.93
CA VAL A 278 -7.00 17.99 -12.42
C VAL A 278 -8.05 17.51 -11.43
N LEU A 279 -7.73 17.53 -10.13
CA LEU A 279 -8.68 17.11 -9.11
C LEU A 279 -9.87 18.07 -9.04
N THR A 280 -9.61 19.37 -9.02
CA THR A 280 -10.64 20.42 -8.98
C THR A 280 -11.52 20.39 -10.22
N ASP A 281 -10.94 20.21 -11.42
CA ASP A 281 -11.71 20.04 -12.66
C ASP A 281 -12.69 18.87 -12.54
N HIS A 282 -12.21 17.70 -12.12
CA HIS A 282 -13.07 16.53 -11.97
C HIS A 282 -14.13 16.72 -10.89
N LEU A 283 -13.78 17.28 -9.73
CA LEU A 283 -14.74 17.55 -8.66
C LEU A 283 -15.85 18.50 -9.14
N LEU A 284 -15.49 19.63 -9.77
CA LEU A 284 -16.46 20.60 -10.26
C LEU A 284 -17.32 20.02 -11.37
N ASN A 285 -16.70 19.46 -12.41
CA ASN A 285 -17.38 19.11 -13.65
C ASN A 285 -18.02 17.71 -13.64
N ARG A 286 -17.73 16.87 -12.63
CA ARG A 286 -18.27 15.49 -12.56
C ARG A 286 -19.02 15.18 -11.27
N LEU A 287 -18.86 15.97 -10.20
CA LEU A 287 -19.54 15.74 -8.92
C LEU A 287 -20.35 16.95 -8.48
N PHE A 288 -19.72 18.09 -8.22
CA PHE A 288 -20.38 19.24 -7.59
C PHE A 288 -21.44 19.86 -8.48
N LEU A 289 -21.10 20.24 -9.72
CA LEU A 289 -22.12 20.81 -10.62
C LEU A 289 -23.16 19.76 -11.04
N PRO A 290 -22.77 18.57 -11.55
CA PRO A 290 -23.72 17.65 -12.14
C PRO A 290 -24.65 16.96 -11.13
N LEU A 291 -24.16 16.68 -9.92
CA LEU A 291 -24.90 15.93 -8.92
C LEU A 291 -25.41 16.84 -7.81
N TYR A 292 -24.56 17.66 -7.19
CA TYR A 292 -24.97 18.44 -6.01
C TYR A 292 -25.80 19.66 -6.45
N VAL A 293 -25.22 20.57 -7.24
CA VAL A 293 -25.90 21.82 -7.63
C VAL A 293 -27.17 21.55 -8.45
N TYR A 294 -27.13 20.66 -9.44
CA TYR A 294 -28.35 20.34 -10.21
C TYR A 294 -29.43 19.61 -9.41
N SER A 295 -29.11 18.99 -8.27
CA SER A 295 -30.14 18.45 -7.38
C SER A 295 -30.92 19.53 -6.63
N LEU A 296 -30.37 20.76 -6.55
CA LEU A 296 -31.07 21.92 -6.02
C LEU A 296 -32.04 22.55 -7.05
N GLU A 297 -31.78 22.37 -8.34
CA GLU A 297 -32.61 22.93 -9.43
C GLU A 297 -33.76 21.98 -9.83
N ASN A 298 -35.01 22.40 -9.56
CA ASN A 298 -36.29 21.84 -10.04
C ASN A 298 -36.37 20.31 -10.23
N GLN A 299 -37.03 19.62 -9.28
CA GLN A 299 -37.27 18.18 -9.34
C GLN A 299 -38.17 17.73 -10.52
N ASP A 300 -38.98 18.63 -11.09
CA ASP A 300 -40.03 18.28 -12.07
C ASP A 300 -39.57 18.12 -13.53
N LYS A 301 -38.33 18.50 -13.87
CA LYS A 301 -37.79 18.25 -15.21
C LYS A 301 -37.09 16.89 -15.22
N GLY A 302 -37.87 15.86 -15.55
CA GLY A 302 -37.45 14.46 -15.70
C GLY A 302 -36.41 14.25 -16.81
N GLY A 303 -35.17 14.61 -16.53
CA GLY A 303 -34.02 14.19 -17.30
C GLY A 303 -33.39 12.92 -16.69
N GLU A 304 -32.81 12.06 -17.52
CA GLU A 304 -32.14 10.79 -17.16
C GLU A 304 -30.88 10.95 -16.26
N ARG A 305 -30.61 12.14 -15.72
CA ARG A 305 -29.40 12.40 -14.93
C ARG A 305 -29.60 11.97 -13.47
N PRO A 306 -28.60 11.36 -12.83
CA PRO A 306 -28.68 11.02 -11.42
C PRO A 306 -28.87 12.29 -10.57
N LYS A 307 -29.76 12.22 -9.59
CA LYS A 307 -30.06 13.30 -8.63
C LYS A 307 -30.10 12.72 -7.22
N ILE A 308 -29.84 13.56 -6.23
CA ILE A 308 -30.01 13.28 -4.80
C ILE A 308 -31.09 14.19 -4.21
N SER A 309 -31.59 13.88 -3.01
CA SER A 309 -32.58 14.71 -2.33
C SER A 309 -32.05 16.10 -1.98
N LEU A 310 -32.96 17.07 -1.92
CA LEU A 310 -32.63 18.45 -1.56
C LEU A 310 -31.91 18.55 -0.20
N PRO A 311 -32.34 17.87 0.89
CA PRO A 311 -31.63 17.93 2.16
C PRO A 311 -30.20 17.39 2.09
N VAL A 312 -29.98 16.26 1.40
CA VAL A 312 -28.65 15.67 1.28
C VAL A 312 -27.75 16.55 0.43
N SER A 313 -28.26 17.09 -0.68
CA SER A 313 -27.50 18.03 -1.51
C SER A 313 -27.06 19.28 -0.75
N LEU A 314 -27.96 19.89 0.03
CA LEU A 314 -27.63 21.07 0.84
C LEU A 314 -26.60 20.73 1.93
N TYR A 315 -26.76 19.58 2.59
CA TYR A 315 -25.81 19.12 3.59
C TYR A 315 -24.41 18.95 3.00
N LEU A 316 -24.28 18.26 1.87
CA LEU A 316 -22.98 17.99 1.23
C LEU A 316 -22.28 19.24 0.72
N LEU A 317 -23.02 20.25 0.24
CA LEU A 317 -22.45 21.53 -0.20
C LEU A 317 -22.01 22.43 0.97
N SER A 318 -22.42 22.12 2.20
CA SER A 318 -22.09 22.90 3.40
C SER A 318 -20.87 22.37 4.17
N GLN A 319 -20.29 21.25 3.74
CA GLN A 319 -19.16 20.58 4.41
C GLN A 319 -17.80 21.20 4.11
#